data_AF-A0A834C481-F1
#
_entry.id   AF-A0A834C481-F1
#
_cell.length_a   1.000
_cell.length_b   1.000
_cell.length_c   1.000
_cell.angle_alpha   90.00
_cell.angle_beta   90.00
_cell.angle_gamma   90.00
#
_symmetry.space_group_name_H-M   'P 1'
#
loop_
_entity.id
_entity.type
_entity.pdbx_description
1 polymer ?
#
loop_
_entity_poly.entity_id
_entity_poly.type
_entity_poly.pdbx_seq_one_letter_code
_entity_poly.pdbx_strand_id
1 'polypeptide(L)'
;MAFETANRTASSMAFETANCTASGMTFEMANCTAGGMAFETANRTAIDVAFETANRTAGGMAFETANRTAGGMAFETANRTASSMAFETANCTTSDMAFETTNRTASSMAFETANRTASSMAFETAKCTASCMTSEMANSTAGGMAFETANCTAGGMAFETANCIAGGMAFETANRTASSMAFETDSCTASVNRMEFAQLCFILSSPLILESPVHPVTEGDRVTLRCSYKDERLISSTSNFSTNFYKDGELIGEEKEGRMVITFISMSAEGFYSCEDPSRGKTSEKSWVGVRARVIPPEDPPADPPHFLWIRIAAGALIFILYAVILLLCLCSIRRWARGRAAARK
;
A
#
# COMPACT_ATOMS: atom_id res chain seq x y z
N MET A 1 -8.95 12.78 -46.70
CA MET A 1 -8.18 13.38 -45.59
C MET A 1 -8.59 14.83 -45.50
N ALA A 2 -9.30 15.19 -44.43
CA ALA A 2 -9.72 16.56 -44.18
C ALA A 2 -8.92 17.09 -42.97
N PHE A 3 -8.40 18.30 -43.11
CA PHE A 3 -7.66 19.00 -42.05
C PHE A 3 -8.38 20.32 -41.78
N GLU A 4 -8.84 20.51 -40.55
CA GLU A 4 -9.53 21.73 -40.15
C GLU A 4 -8.86 22.33 -38.93
N THR A 5 -8.63 23.65 -38.97
CA THR A 5 -8.06 24.38 -37.84
C THR A 5 -8.92 25.59 -37.56
N ALA A 6 -9.43 25.67 -36.34
CA ALA A 6 -10.22 26.79 -35.84
C ALA A 6 -9.46 27.46 -34.70
N ASN A 7 -9.17 28.75 -34.84
CA ASN A 7 -8.58 29.56 -33.77
C ASN A 7 -9.49 30.76 -33.51
N ARG A 8 -9.93 30.95 -32.26
CA ARG A 8 -10.88 31.99 -31.89
C ARG A 8 -10.52 32.68 -30.59
N THR A 9 -10.75 34.00 -30.57
CA THR A 9 -10.53 34.86 -29.40
C THR A 9 -11.76 35.70 -29.14
N ALA A 10 -12.31 35.63 -27.93
CA ALA A 10 -13.45 36.43 -27.48
C ALA A 10 -13.09 37.18 -26.20
N SER A 11 -13.40 38.47 -26.11
CA SER A 11 -12.99 39.31 -24.96
C SER A 11 -13.92 39.21 -23.74
N SER A 12 -15.08 38.55 -23.86
CA SER A 12 -16.08 38.46 -22.79
C SER A 12 -16.67 37.05 -22.67
N MET A 13 -17.96 36.86 -22.98
CA MET A 13 -18.59 35.53 -23.01
C MET A 13 -18.42 34.88 -24.38
N ALA A 14 -17.99 33.63 -24.39
CA ALA A 14 -17.97 32.78 -25.57
C ALA A 14 -18.97 31.65 -25.38
N PHE A 15 -19.96 31.54 -26.28
CA PHE A 15 -20.82 30.38 -26.39
C PHE A 15 -20.55 29.75 -27.75
N GLU A 16 -20.05 28.52 -27.77
CA GLU A 16 -19.75 27.83 -29.01
C GLU A 16 -20.43 26.46 -29.04
N THR A 17 -21.03 26.15 -30.17
CA THR A 17 -21.52 24.81 -30.48
C THR A 17 -20.94 24.41 -31.82
N ALA A 18 -20.16 23.33 -31.83
CA ALA A 18 -19.55 22.80 -33.03
C ALA A 18 -20.10 21.40 -33.29
N ASN A 19 -20.85 21.23 -34.39
CA ASN A 19 -21.22 19.93 -34.89
C ASN A 19 -20.43 19.61 -36.15
N CYS A 20 -19.52 18.64 -36.07
CA CYS A 20 -18.73 18.22 -37.22
C CYS A 20 -19.15 16.80 -37.63
N THR A 21 -19.41 16.61 -38.92
CA THR A 21 -19.61 15.28 -39.52
C THR A 21 -18.64 15.13 -40.67
N ALA A 22 -17.80 14.10 -40.61
CA ALA A 22 -16.81 13.88 -41.64
C ALA A 22 -16.70 12.41 -42.04
N SER A 23 -16.41 12.20 -43.33
CA SER A 23 -16.21 10.87 -43.93
C SER A 23 -14.73 10.68 -44.28
N GLY A 24 -14.14 9.55 -43.86
CA GLY A 24 -12.71 9.26 -44.00
C GLY A 24 -11.85 9.72 -42.81
N MET A 25 -10.53 9.79 -43.00
CA MET A 25 -9.59 10.30 -41.97
C MET A 25 -9.71 11.80 -41.79
N THR A 26 -9.89 12.25 -40.55
CA THR A 26 -9.94 13.67 -40.17
C THR A 26 -8.94 14.03 -39.10
N PHE A 27 -8.38 15.23 -39.25
CA PHE A 27 -7.56 15.88 -38.24
C PHE A 27 -8.16 17.25 -37.95
N GLU A 28 -8.53 17.49 -36.69
CA GLU A 28 -9.08 18.77 -36.26
C GLU A 28 -8.27 19.36 -35.11
N MET A 29 -7.94 20.65 -35.23
CA MET A 29 -7.30 21.42 -34.17
C MET A 29 -8.16 22.65 -33.84
N ALA A 30 -8.60 22.73 -32.59
CA ALA A 30 -9.37 23.86 -32.08
C ALA A 30 -8.60 24.58 -30.98
N ASN A 31 -8.44 25.90 -31.11
CA ASN A 31 -7.89 26.74 -30.06
C ASN A 31 -8.86 27.88 -29.75
N CYS A 32 -9.40 27.92 -28.53
CA CYS A 32 -10.30 29.01 -28.12
C CYS A 32 -9.78 29.74 -26.88
N THR A 33 -9.72 31.07 -26.98
CA THR A 33 -9.36 31.96 -25.88
C THR A 33 -10.53 32.88 -25.55
N ALA A 34 -11.07 32.78 -24.34
CA ALA A 34 -12.15 33.64 -23.85
C ALA A 34 -11.66 34.46 -22.67
N GLY A 35 -11.89 35.78 -22.68
CA GLY A 35 -11.53 36.67 -21.56
C GLY A 35 -12.45 36.53 -20.34
N GLY A 36 -13.67 36.01 -20.52
CA GLY A 36 -14.68 35.83 -19.48
C GLY A 36 -15.15 34.38 -19.35
N MET A 37 -16.47 34.15 -19.34
CA MET A 37 -17.03 32.81 -19.26
C MET A 37 -17.04 32.13 -20.64
N ALA A 38 -16.69 30.85 -20.68
CA ALA A 38 -16.74 30.03 -21.88
C ALA A 38 -17.67 28.84 -21.67
N PHE A 39 -18.70 28.71 -22.50
CA PHE A 39 -19.55 27.52 -22.60
C PHE A 39 -19.39 26.91 -23.97
N GLU A 40 -18.96 25.67 -24.03
CA GLU A 40 -18.71 25.01 -25.31
C GLU A 40 -19.30 23.60 -25.36
N THR A 41 -19.92 23.28 -26.49
CA THR A 41 -20.43 21.95 -26.79
C THR A 41 -19.92 21.51 -28.15
N ALA A 42 -19.17 20.42 -28.19
CA ALA A 42 -18.71 19.81 -29.42
C ALA A 42 -19.41 18.46 -29.59
N ASN A 43 -20.09 18.25 -30.71
CA ASN A 43 -20.60 16.92 -31.07
C ASN A 43 -20.00 16.51 -32.42
N ARG A 44 -19.26 15.41 -32.44
CA ARG A 44 -18.50 15.01 -33.62
C ARG A 44 -18.79 13.58 -34.03
N THR A 45 -18.98 13.42 -35.34
CA THR A 45 -19.23 12.12 -35.96
C THR A 45 -18.21 11.90 -37.06
N ALA A 46 -17.39 10.87 -36.92
CA ALA A 46 -16.43 10.46 -37.94
C ALA A 46 -16.68 9.01 -38.34
N ILE A 47 -16.54 8.70 -39.63
CA ILE A 47 -16.84 7.35 -40.12
C ILE A 47 -15.67 6.38 -39.88
N ASP A 48 -14.41 6.82 -40.06
CA ASP A 48 -13.25 5.90 -40.01
C ASP A 48 -12.29 6.22 -38.86
N VAL A 49 -11.48 7.28 -39.00
CA VAL A 49 -10.48 7.67 -37.99
C VAL A 49 -10.58 9.15 -37.72
N ALA A 50 -10.71 9.52 -36.45
CA ALA A 50 -10.70 10.90 -35.98
C ALA A 50 -9.49 11.16 -35.09
N PHE A 51 -8.70 12.18 -35.43
CA PHE A 51 -7.70 12.74 -34.55
C PHE A 51 -8.07 14.16 -34.17
N GLU A 52 -8.03 14.46 -32.87
CA GLU A 52 -8.43 15.76 -32.37
C GLU A 52 -7.46 16.32 -31.32
N THR A 53 -7.23 17.63 -31.41
CA THR A 53 -6.58 18.38 -30.34
C THR A 53 -7.36 19.66 -30.07
N ALA A 54 -7.84 19.81 -28.84
CA ALA A 54 -8.52 21.01 -28.36
C ALA A 54 -7.66 21.69 -27.29
N ASN A 55 -7.37 22.99 -27.47
CA ASN A 55 -6.73 23.82 -26.46
C ASN A 55 -7.61 25.00 -26.10
N ARG A 56 -7.87 25.18 -24.80
CA ARG A 56 -8.90 26.10 -24.32
C ARG A 56 -8.36 26.93 -23.17
N THR A 57 -8.45 28.26 -23.30
CA THR A 57 -8.06 29.19 -22.23
C THR A 57 -9.23 30.12 -21.91
N ALA A 58 -9.75 30.05 -20.70
CA ALA A 58 -10.82 30.91 -20.21
C ALA A 58 -10.33 31.79 -19.03
N GLY A 59 -10.53 33.10 -19.15
CA GLY A 59 -10.23 34.08 -18.10
C GLY A 59 -11.19 33.99 -16.90
N GLY A 60 -12.32 33.30 -17.03
CA GLY A 60 -13.33 33.12 -15.99
C GLY A 60 -13.73 31.66 -15.78
N MET A 61 -15.05 31.40 -15.70
CA MET A 61 -15.60 30.04 -15.61
C MET A 61 -15.62 29.36 -16.98
N ALA A 62 -15.35 28.06 -17.00
CA ALA A 62 -15.23 27.28 -18.22
C ALA A 62 -16.10 26.01 -18.09
N PHE A 63 -17.12 25.87 -18.94
CA PHE A 63 -17.95 24.67 -19.04
C PHE A 63 -17.77 24.05 -20.43
N GLU A 64 -17.55 22.74 -20.49
CA GLU A 64 -17.37 22.02 -21.74
C GLU A 64 -18.09 20.68 -21.74
N THR A 65 -18.70 20.37 -22.88
CA THR A 65 -19.22 19.03 -23.17
C THR A 65 -18.74 18.60 -24.55
N ALA A 66 -17.97 17.52 -24.60
CA ALA A 66 -17.56 16.87 -25.84
C ALA A 66 -18.34 15.55 -25.98
N ASN A 67 -18.98 15.34 -27.12
CA ASN A 67 -19.57 14.06 -27.49
C ASN A 67 -19.00 13.62 -28.83
N ARG A 68 -18.49 12.40 -28.91
CA ARG A 68 -17.88 11.89 -30.13
C ARG A 68 -18.36 10.50 -30.45
N THR A 69 -18.59 10.28 -31.73
CA THR A 69 -18.88 8.98 -32.31
C THR A 69 -17.92 8.73 -33.47
N ALA A 70 -17.08 7.70 -33.36
CA ALA A 70 -16.21 7.25 -34.43
C ALA A 70 -16.59 5.84 -34.89
N GLY A 71 -16.73 5.65 -36.21
CA GLY A 71 -17.00 4.34 -36.80
C GLY A 71 -15.78 3.41 -36.81
N GLY A 72 -14.58 3.91 -36.51
CA GLY A 72 -13.37 3.10 -36.32
C GLY A 72 -12.60 3.54 -35.08
N MET A 73 -11.50 4.27 -35.27
CA MET A 73 -10.61 4.72 -34.19
C MET A 73 -10.80 6.20 -33.85
N ALA A 74 -10.74 6.55 -32.57
CA ALA A 74 -10.69 7.95 -32.12
C ALA A 74 -9.49 8.20 -31.21
N PHE A 75 -8.76 9.28 -31.49
CA PHE A 75 -7.72 9.82 -30.65
C PHE A 75 -8.04 11.27 -30.30
N GLU A 76 -7.99 11.60 -29.01
CA GLU A 76 -8.30 12.93 -28.52
C GLU A 76 -7.30 13.40 -27.48
N THR A 77 -6.90 14.66 -27.63
CA THR A 77 -6.18 15.42 -26.62
C THR A 77 -6.93 16.72 -26.31
N ALA A 78 -7.42 16.87 -25.09
CA ALA A 78 -8.01 18.12 -24.60
C ALA A 78 -7.09 18.77 -23.56
N ASN A 79 -6.76 20.05 -23.74
CA ASN A 79 -6.02 20.84 -22.76
C ASN A 79 -6.82 22.09 -22.40
N ARG A 80 -7.12 22.27 -21.12
CA ARG A 80 -8.00 23.33 -20.65
C ARG A 80 -7.40 24.08 -19.48
N THR A 81 -7.36 25.40 -19.62
CA THR A 81 -6.89 26.32 -18.59
C THR A 81 -8.01 27.31 -18.26
N ALA A 82 -8.44 27.35 -17.00
CA ALA A 82 -9.42 28.31 -16.51
C ALA A 82 -8.89 29.07 -15.30
N SER A 83 -9.08 30.39 -15.28
CA SER A 83 -8.64 31.21 -14.15
C SER A 83 -9.50 31.06 -12.89
N SER A 84 -10.63 30.35 -12.95
CA SER A 84 -11.53 30.17 -11.80
C SER A 84 -12.07 28.75 -11.68
N MET A 85 -13.25 28.46 -12.24
CA MET A 85 -13.86 27.13 -12.23
C MET A 85 -13.82 26.50 -13.60
N ALA A 86 -13.61 25.20 -13.62
CA ALA A 86 -13.57 24.42 -14.84
C ALA A 86 -14.40 23.14 -14.67
N PHE A 87 -15.48 22.99 -15.44
CA PHE A 87 -16.27 21.76 -15.58
C PHE A 87 -16.14 21.14 -16.98
N GLU A 88 -15.89 19.84 -17.07
CA GLU A 88 -15.76 19.12 -18.35
C GLU A 88 -16.49 17.79 -18.31
N THR A 89 -17.17 17.50 -19.41
CA THR A 89 -17.77 16.19 -19.66
C THR A 89 -17.36 15.72 -21.04
N ALA A 90 -16.65 14.60 -21.10
CA ALA A 90 -16.29 13.94 -22.35
C ALA A 90 -17.06 12.63 -22.49
N ASN A 91 -17.71 12.46 -23.63
CA ASN A 91 -18.34 11.20 -24.02
C ASN A 91 -17.73 10.77 -25.34
N CYS A 92 -17.14 9.58 -25.38
CA CYS A 92 -16.56 9.06 -26.61
C CYS A 92 -17.04 7.63 -26.86
N THR A 93 -17.71 7.47 -28.00
CA THR A 93 -18.21 6.20 -28.49
C THR A 93 -17.43 5.83 -29.74
N THR A 94 -16.76 4.68 -29.75
CA THR A 94 -16.06 4.19 -30.93
C THR A 94 -16.40 2.75 -31.22
N SER A 95 -16.33 2.39 -32.50
CA SER A 95 -16.60 1.01 -32.91
C SER A 95 -15.40 0.11 -32.63
N ASP A 96 -14.16 0.62 -32.67
CA ASP A 96 -12.96 -0.19 -32.44
C ASP A 96 -12.15 0.26 -31.21
N MET A 97 -11.40 1.36 -31.34
CA MET A 97 -10.46 1.84 -30.33
C MET A 97 -10.73 3.30 -29.97
N ALA A 98 -10.67 3.62 -28.68
CA ALA A 98 -10.80 4.99 -28.18
C ALA A 98 -9.60 5.33 -27.30
N PHE A 99 -8.92 6.44 -27.58
CA PHE A 99 -7.86 7.01 -26.76
C PHE A 99 -8.23 8.45 -26.34
N GLU A 100 -8.18 8.76 -25.05
CA GLU A 100 -8.31 10.13 -24.53
C GLU A 100 -7.09 10.51 -23.71
N THR A 101 -6.66 11.75 -23.90
CA THR A 101 -5.90 12.47 -22.89
C THR A 101 -6.56 13.80 -22.61
N THR A 102 -6.97 14.01 -21.38
CA THR A 102 -7.49 15.29 -20.90
C THR A 102 -6.51 15.88 -19.89
N ASN A 103 -6.25 17.18 -20.02
CA ASN A 103 -5.42 17.92 -19.09
C ASN A 103 -6.13 19.21 -18.69
N ARG A 104 -6.48 19.31 -17.43
CA ARG A 104 -7.27 20.40 -16.88
C ARG A 104 -6.48 21.14 -15.84
N THR A 105 -6.42 22.46 -15.99
CA THR A 105 -5.83 23.37 -15.02
C THR A 105 -6.85 24.44 -14.64
N ALA A 106 -7.21 24.50 -13.37
CA ALA A 106 -8.12 25.50 -12.84
C ALA A 106 -7.50 26.22 -11.63
N SER A 107 -7.59 27.54 -11.57
CA SER A 107 -7.06 28.26 -10.41
C SER A 107 -7.93 28.13 -9.15
N SER A 108 -9.08 27.43 -9.17
CA SER A 108 -9.92 27.19 -7.99
C SER A 108 -10.52 25.78 -7.95
N MET A 109 -11.54 25.49 -8.76
CA MET A 109 -12.22 24.18 -8.78
C MET A 109 -12.15 23.54 -10.16
N ALA A 110 -11.82 22.26 -10.20
CA ALA A 110 -11.83 21.43 -11.39
C ALA A 110 -12.76 20.23 -11.18
N PHE A 111 -13.71 20.04 -12.10
CA PHE A 111 -14.55 18.86 -12.16
C PHE A 111 -14.45 18.25 -13.56
N GLU A 112 -14.25 16.94 -13.60
CA GLU A 112 -14.12 16.17 -14.82
C GLU A 112 -15.00 14.93 -14.76
N THR A 113 -15.66 14.63 -15.88
CA THR A 113 -16.35 13.37 -16.11
C THR A 113 -16.05 12.87 -17.50
N ALA A 114 -15.47 11.69 -17.60
CA ALA A 114 -15.20 11.04 -18.86
C ALA A 114 -15.94 9.71 -18.91
N ASN A 115 -16.62 9.48 -20.03
CA ASN A 115 -17.43 8.28 -20.26
C ASN A 115 -17.11 7.71 -21.62
N ARG A 116 -16.66 6.46 -21.63
CA ARG A 116 -16.05 5.82 -22.78
C ARG A 116 -16.82 4.56 -23.13
N THR A 117 -17.05 4.37 -24.41
CA THR A 117 -17.63 3.14 -24.95
C THR A 117 -16.88 2.75 -26.21
N ALA A 118 -16.11 1.67 -26.15
CA ALA A 118 -15.39 1.11 -27.28
C ALA A 118 -15.74 -0.37 -27.44
N SER A 119 -15.94 -0.86 -28.66
CA SER A 119 -16.24 -2.30 -28.81
C SER A 119 -15.02 -3.20 -28.59
N SER A 120 -13.80 -2.67 -28.67
CA SER A 120 -12.58 -3.45 -28.45
C SER A 120 -11.69 -2.88 -27.35
N MET A 121 -11.11 -1.69 -27.53
CA MET A 121 -10.14 -1.13 -26.58
C MET A 121 -10.47 0.31 -26.19
N ALA A 122 -10.50 0.58 -24.89
CA ALA A 122 -10.63 1.93 -24.35
C ALA A 122 -9.39 2.25 -23.51
N PHE A 123 -8.75 3.38 -23.82
CA PHE A 123 -7.67 3.97 -23.04
C PHE A 123 -8.05 5.40 -22.65
N GLU A 124 -7.91 5.68 -21.36
CA GLU A 124 -8.21 6.98 -20.78
C GLU A 124 -7.05 7.45 -19.92
N THR A 125 -6.66 8.70 -20.12
CA THR A 125 -5.76 9.39 -19.21
C THR A 125 -6.33 10.76 -18.92
N ALA A 126 -6.73 10.97 -17.68
CA ALA A 126 -7.20 12.25 -17.23
C ALA A 126 -6.24 12.84 -16.18
N LYS A 127 -6.00 14.15 -16.33
CA LYS A 127 -5.11 14.89 -15.45
C LYS A 127 -5.79 16.18 -15.04
N CYS A 128 -6.07 16.29 -13.75
CA CYS A 128 -6.70 17.45 -13.16
C CYS A 128 -5.74 18.18 -12.21
N THR A 129 -5.61 19.49 -12.37
CA THR A 129 -4.85 20.37 -11.47
C THR A 129 -5.75 21.51 -11.01
N ALA A 130 -6.01 21.62 -9.71
CA ALA A 130 -6.70 22.76 -9.13
C ALA A 130 -6.09 23.24 -7.81
N SER A 131 -6.31 24.51 -7.47
CA SER A 131 -5.78 25.08 -6.24
C SER A 131 -6.59 24.75 -4.99
N CYS A 132 -7.88 24.39 -5.12
CA CYS A 132 -8.76 24.17 -3.95
C CYS A 132 -9.48 22.84 -3.98
N MET A 133 -10.23 22.52 -5.03
CA MET A 133 -11.00 21.28 -5.12
C MET A 133 -10.84 20.64 -6.50
N THR A 134 -10.56 19.34 -6.53
CA THR A 134 -10.64 18.53 -7.74
C THR A 134 -11.62 17.37 -7.55
N SER A 135 -12.39 17.08 -8.58
CA SER A 135 -13.23 15.89 -8.64
C SER A 135 -13.15 15.28 -10.03
N GLU A 136 -12.91 13.98 -10.08
CA GLU A 136 -12.77 13.23 -11.32
C GLU A 136 -13.67 12.00 -11.32
N MET A 137 -14.31 11.73 -12.45
CA MET A 137 -15.16 10.57 -12.64
C MET A 137 -14.85 9.95 -14.00
N ALA A 138 -14.20 8.80 -14.02
CA ALA A 138 -13.92 8.05 -15.23
C ALA A 138 -14.85 6.83 -15.31
N ASN A 139 -15.40 6.57 -16.49
CA ASN A 139 -16.23 5.39 -16.73
C ASN A 139 -15.95 4.80 -18.11
N SER A 140 -15.18 3.72 -18.19
CA SER A 140 -14.92 3.04 -19.46
C SER A 140 -15.69 1.75 -19.62
N THR A 141 -16.38 1.61 -20.75
CA THR A 141 -16.94 0.36 -21.23
C THR A 141 -16.17 -0.09 -22.46
N ALA A 142 -15.48 -1.22 -22.37
CA ALA A 142 -14.77 -1.84 -23.49
C ALA A 142 -15.31 -3.24 -23.74
N GLY A 143 -15.60 -3.60 -25.00
CA GLY A 143 -15.93 -4.99 -25.35
C GLY A 143 -14.73 -5.94 -25.24
N GLY A 144 -13.50 -5.39 -25.20
CA GLY A 144 -12.25 -6.11 -24.96
C GLY A 144 -11.53 -5.57 -23.72
N MET A 145 -10.45 -4.81 -23.91
CA MET A 145 -9.62 -4.30 -22.80
C MET A 145 -9.95 -2.85 -22.45
N ALA A 146 -9.97 -2.53 -21.15
CA ALA A 146 -10.09 -1.17 -20.65
C ALA A 146 -8.85 -0.80 -19.81
N PHE A 147 -8.32 0.39 -20.05
CA PHE A 147 -7.24 0.98 -19.27
C PHE A 147 -7.62 2.40 -18.87
N GLU A 148 -7.63 2.66 -17.56
CA GLU A 148 -7.93 3.96 -16.99
C GLU A 148 -6.74 4.47 -16.17
N THR A 149 -6.38 5.73 -16.38
CA THR A 149 -5.41 6.42 -15.53
C THR A 149 -5.90 7.81 -15.21
N ALA A 150 -5.91 8.12 -13.93
CA ALA A 150 -6.42 9.37 -13.42
C ALA A 150 -5.39 9.98 -12.46
N ASN A 151 -5.10 11.27 -12.63
CA ASN A 151 -4.07 11.97 -11.87
C ASN A 151 -4.55 13.34 -11.43
N CYS A 152 -4.91 13.43 -10.16
CA CYS A 152 -5.51 14.61 -9.56
C CYS A 152 -4.53 15.30 -8.60
N THR A 153 -4.24 16.58 -8.88
CA THR A 153 -3.49 17.47 -7.99
C THR A 153 -4.39 18.60 -7.49
N ALA A 154 -4.70 18.60 -6.19
CA ALA A 154 -5.51 19.63 -5.55
C ALA A 154 -4.72 20.35 -4.46
N GLY A 155 -4.77 21.68 -4.43
CA GLY A 155 -4.28 22.45 -3.29
C GLY A 155 -5.16 22.31 -2.03
N GLY A 156 -6.34 21.71 -2.14
CA GLY A 156 -7.24 21.36 -1.03
C GLY A 156 -7.74 19.91 -1.11
N MET A 157 -9.04 19.70 -1.33
CA MET A 157 -9.66 18.35 -1.37
C MET A 157 -9.64 17.74 -2.78
N ALA A 158 -9.38 16.44 -2.87
CA ALA A 158 -9.47 15.67 -4.12
C ALA A 158 -10.40 14.46 -3.98
N PHE A 159 -11.29 14.28 -4.96
CA PHE A 159 -12.18 13.12 -5.06
C PHE A 159 -12.01 12.48 -6.44
N GLU A 160 -11.96 11.15 -6.51
CA GLU A 160 -11.95 10.48 -7.80
C GLU A 160 -12.62 9.12 -7.71
N THR A 161 -13.31 8.80 -8.79
CA THR A 161 -14.06 7.57 -8.96
C THR A 161 -13.78 7.06 -10.36
N ALA A 162 -13.30 5.84 -10.46
CA ALA A 162 -13.12 5.18 -11.74
C ALA A 162 -13.91 3.86 -11.77
N ASN A 163 -14.65 3.66 -12.86
CA ASN A 163 -15.56 2.53 -13.00
C ASN A 163 -15.42 1.93 -14.40
N CYS A 164 -14.89 0.71 -14.46
CA CYS A 164 -14.59 0.10 -15.73
C CYS A 164 -15.38 -1.19 -15.97
N ILE A 165 -15.90 -1.36 -17.19
CA ILE A 165 -16.62 -2.55 -17.65
C ILE A 165 -15.90 -3.08 -18.89
N ALA A 166 -15.18 -4.19 -18.75
CA ALA A 166 -14.41 -4.80 -19.82
C ALA A 166 -14.98 -6.18 -20.19
N GLY A 167 -15.14 -6.46 -21.48
CA GLY A 167 -15.39 -7.83 -21.94
C GLY A 167 -14.18 -8.74 -21.72
N GLY A 168 -12.98 -8.18 -21.65
CA GLY A 168 -11.71 -8.85 -21.40
C GLY A 168 -11.03 -8.37 -20.11
N MET A 169 -9.82 -7.85 -20.22
CA MET A 169 -9.03 -7.38 -19.07
C MET A 169 -9.29 -5.90 -18.78
N ALA A 170 -9.15 -5.54 -17.51
CA ALA A 170 -9.32 -4.19 -17.00
C ALA A 170 -8.11 -3.80 -16.16
N PHE A 171 -7.62 -2.57 -16.32
CA PHE A 171 -6.55 -2.00 -15.52
C PHE A 171 -6.86 -0.55 -15.17
N GLU A 172 -6.54 -0.17 -13.94
CA GLU A 172 -6.86 1.13 -13.37
C GLU A 172 -5.65 1.64 -12.57
N THR A 173 -5.36 2.92 -12.66
CA THR A 173 -4.32 3.57 -11.85
C THR A 173 -4.73 4.99 -11.51
N ALA A 174 -5.02 5.22 -10.23
CA ALA A 174 -5.28 6.53 -9.67
C ALA A 174 -4.02 7.07 -8.96
N ASN A 175 -3.72 8.36 -9.13
CA ASN A 175 -2.67 9.03 -8.39
C ASN A 175 -3.16 10.40 -7.88
N ARG A 176 -3.20 10.57 -6.56
CA ARG A 176 -3.65 11.82 -5.95
C ARG A 176 -2.59 12.53 -5.15
N THR A 177 -2.58 13.84 -5.33
CA THR A 177 -1.81 14.77 -4.51
C THR A 177 -2.75 15.86 -4.01
N ALA A 178 -3.16 15.78 -2.75
CA ALA A 178 -4.04 16.75 -2.09
C ALA A 178 -3.34 17.35 -0.86
N SER A 179 -3.40 18.67 -0.67
CA SER A 179 -2.80 19.29 0.52
C SER A 179 -3.58 19.01 1.81
N SER A 180 -4.82 18.52 1.73
CA SER A 180 -5.68 18.28 2.90
C SER A 180 -6.32 16.89 2.98
N MET A 181 -7.27 16.55 2.10
CA MET A 181 -8.00 15.26 2.11
C MET A 181 -8.16 14.69 0.70
N ALA A 182 -8.00 13.38 0.56
CA ALA A 182 -8.12 12.62 -0.68
C ALA A 182 -9.04 11.41 -0.49
N PHE A 183 -9.92 11.12 -1.46
CA PHE A 183 -10.84 9.97 -1.43
C PHE A 183 -10.84 9.22 -2.78
N GLU A 184 -10.66 7.89 -2.73
CA GLU A 184 -10.59 6.95 -3.87
C GLU A 184 -11.72 5.93 -3.86
N THR A 185 -12.34 5.69 -5.01
CA THR A 185 -13.24 4.55 -5.21
C THR A 185 -13.08 4.00 -6.63
N ASP A 186 -12.57 2.78 -6.70
CA ASP A 186 -12.20 2.10 -7.93
C ASP A 186 -13.06 0.83 -8.08
N SER A 187 -13.69 0.63 -9.24
CA SER A 187 -14.57 -0.54 -9.48
C SER A 187 -14.48 -1.05 -10.90
N CYS A 188 -13.92 -2.26 -11.08
CA CYS A 188 -13.78 -2.88 -12.38
C CYS A 188 -14.52 -4.22 -12.50
N THR A 189 -15.29 -4.38 -13.57
CA THR A 189 -16.01 -5.60 -13.93
C THR A 189 -15.50 -6.14 -15.27
N ALA A 190 -14.86 -7.31 -15.23
CA ALA A 190 -14.30 -8.00 -16.40
C ALA A 190 -15.07 -9.30 -16.68
N SER A 191 -15.35 -9.63 -17.95
CA SER A 191 -16.13 -10.83 -18.30
C SER A 191 -15.36 -12.16 -18.29
N VAL A 192 -14.11 -12.18 -17.81
CA VAL A 192 -13.36 -13.43 -17.59
C VAL A 192 -13.92 -14.15 -16.35
N ASN A 193 -14.18 -15.46 -16.49
CA ASN A 193 -14.84 -16.30 -15.48
C ASN A 193 -14.39 -15.99 -14.04
N ARG A 194 -15.38 -15.52 -13.26
CA ARG A 194 -15.32 -14.93 -11.92
C ARG A 194 -14.65 -15.78 -10.82
N MET A 195 -14.19 -17.00 -11.12
CA MET A 195 -13.58 -17.93 -10.15
C MET A 195 -12.04 -18.02 -10.23
N GLU A 196 -11.39 -17.77 -11.37
CA GLU A 196 -9.91 -17.80 -11.46
C GLU A 196 -9.27 -16.43 -11.20
N PHE A 197 -9.91 -15.34 -11.61
CA PHE A 197 -9.32 -13.99 -11.54
C PHE A 197 -9.38 -13.34 -10.15
N ALA A 198 -10.37 -13.67 -9.33
CA ALA A 198 -10.40 -13.21 -7.94
C ALA A 198 -9.14 -13.70 -7.20
N GLN A 199 -8.68 -14.92 -7.49
CA GLN A 199 -7.45 -15.47 -6.92
C GLN A 199 -6.21 -14.73 -7.44
N LEU A 200 -6.18 -14.33 -8.72
CA LEU A 200 -5.07 -13.57 -9.32
C LEU A 200 -4.98 -12.12 -8.80
N CYS A 201 -6.11 -11.42 -8.68
CA CYS A 201 -6.16 -10.03 -8.19
C CYS A 201 -5.88 -9.94 -6.68
N PHE A 202 -6.35 -10.91 -5.89
CA PHE A 202 -5.95 -11.04 -4.49
C PHE A 202 -4.45 -11.27 -4.35
N ILE A 203 -3.89 -12.17 -5.16
CA ILE A 203 -2.45 -12.40 -5.21
C ILE A 203 -1.73 -11.07 -5.50
N LEU A 204 -2.10 -10.35 -6.58
CA LEU A 204 -1.51 -9.06 -7.00
C LEU A 204 -1.71 -7.89 -6.01
N SER A 205 -2.75 -7.88 -5.19
CA SER A 205 -3.01 -6.82 -4.19
C SER A 205 -2.39 -7.11 -2.82
N SER A 206 -2.19 -8.39 -2.44
CA SER A 206 -1.61 -8.74 -1.14
C SER A 206 -0.23 -8.11 -0.93
N PRO A 207 -0.02 -7.38 0.19
CA PRO A 207 1.29 -6.82 0.53
C PRO A 207 2.26 -7.94 0.90
N LEU A 208 3.51 -7.79 0.46
CA LEU A 208 4.62 -8.67 0.82
C LEU A 208 5.18 -8.20 2.17
N ILE A 209 5.13 -9.05 3.20
CA ILE A 209 5.55 -8.70 4.56
C ILE A 209 6.75 -9.54 4.96
N LEU A 210 7.76 -8.88 5.54
CA LEU A 210 8.89 -9.52 6.20
C LEU A 210 8.60 -9.66 7.70
N GLU A 211 8.45 -10.90 8.18
CA GLU A 211 8.39 -11.23 9.60
C GLU A 211 9.83 -11.32 10.15
N SER A 212 10.20 -10.36 10.98
CA SER A 212 11.47 -10.34 11.73
C SER A 212 11.22 -10.49 13.24
N PRO A 213 12.24 -10.89 14.03
CA PRO A 213 12.12 -10.93 15.48
C PRO A 213 11.74 -9.55 16.05
N VAL A 214 10.77 -9.52 16.96
CA VAL A 214 10.28 -8.28 17.60
C VAL A 214 11.28 -7.75 18.64
N HIS A 215 12.15 -8.61 19.17
CA HIS A 215 13.13 -8.28 20.20
C HIS A 215 14.56 -8.45 19.68
N PRO A 216 15.54 -7.65 20.18
CA PRO A 216 16.93 -7.81 19.83
C PRO A 216 17.43 -9.22 20.13
N VAL A 217 18.18 -9.78 19.19
CA VAL A 217 18.63 -11.18 19.22
C VAL A 217 20.01 -11.25 19.85
N THR A 218 20.34 -12.33 20.57
CA THR A 218 21.65 -12.46 21.19
C THR A 218 22.67 -13.02 20.20
N GLU A 219 23.92 -12.62 20.33
CA GLU A 219 25.01 -13.21 19.56
C GLU A 219 25.10 -14.74 19.75
N GLY A 220 25.17 -15.44 18.63
CA GLY A 220 25.16 -16.90 18.54
C GLY A 220 23.77 -17.55 18.47
N ASP A 221 22.69 -16.76 18.50
CA ASP A 221 21.34 -17.30 18.30
C ASP A 221 21.08 -17.58 16.81
N ARG A 222 20.13 -18.49 16.56
CA ARG A 222 19.63 -18.82 15.23
C ARG A 222 18.36 -18.01 14.95
N VAL A 223 18.36 -17.23 13.88
CA VAL A 223 17.22 -16.41 13.45
C VAL A 223 16.62 -16.92 12.17
N THR A 224 15.30 -16.81 12.07
CA THR A 224 14.57 -17.10 10.85
C THR A 224 13.80 -15.86 10.44
N LEU A 225 14.09 -15.36 9.24
CA LEU A 225 13.33 -14.32 8.59
C LEU A 225 12.33 -14.98 7.66
N ARG A 226 11.07 -14.54 7.69
CA ARG A 226 10.02 -15.12 6.85
C ARG A 226 9.35 -14.05 6.03
N CYS A 227 9.46 -14.17 4.71
CA CYS A 227 8.73 -13.38 3.75
C CYS A 227 7.41 -14.07 3.44
N SER A 228 6.28 -13.38 3.57
CA SER A 228 4.97 -13.95 3.27
C SER A 228 3.98 -12.92 2.76
N TYR A 229 3.00 -13.39 2.00
CA TYR A 229 1.87 -12.56 1.60
C TYR A 229 0.81 -12.58 2.69
N LYS A 230 0.31 -11.39 3.07
CA LYS A 230 -0.84 -11.27 3.96
C LYS A 230 -2.12 -11.38 3.16
N ASP A 231 -2.91 -12.40 3.46
CA ASP A 231 -4.26 -12.57 2.94
C ASP A 231 -5.26 -12.18 4.05
N GLU A 232 -6.14 -11.22 3.78
CA GLU A 232 -7.14 -10.75 4.76
C GLU A 232 -8.34 -11.70 4.92
N ARG A 233 -8.49 -12.71 4.04
CA ARG A 233 -9.62 -13.66 4.06
C ARG A 233 -9.19 -15.10 4.40
N LEU A 234 -7.90 -15.41 4.32
CA LEU A 234 -7.34 -16.69 4.74
C LEU A 234 -6.58 -16.53 6.06
N ILE A 235 -6.87 -17.39 7.04
CA ILE A 235 -6.17 -17.49 8.33
C ILE A 235 -4.69 -17.96 8.14
N SER A 236 -4.14 -17.92 6.93
CA SER A 236 -2.87 -18.55 6.56
C SER A 236 -1.99 -17.66 5.68
N SER A 237 -0.86 -17.20 6.24
CA SER A 237 0.21 -16.55 5.49
C SER A 237 0.93 -17.56 4.58
N THR A 238 0.87 -17.35 3.26
CA THR A 238 1.54 -18.23 2.28
C THR A 238 2.99 -17.78 2.07
N SER A 239 3.95 -18.67 2.31
CA SER A 239 5.38 -18.41 2.11
C SER A 239 6.04 -19.30 1.04
N ASN A 240 5.32 -20.11 0.26
CA ASN A 240 5.92 -21.14 -0.60
C ASN A 240 6.51 -20.63 -1.95
N PHE A 241 7.20 -19.47 -1.98
CA PHE A 241 7.77 -18.88 -3.20
C PHE A 241 9.28 -18.58 -3.06
N SER A 242 9.98 -18.40 -4.18
CA SER A 242 11.40 -17.99 -4.19
C SER A 242 11.51 -16.51 -3.89
N THR A 243 12.39 -16.10 -2.98
CA THR A 243 12.55 -14.70 -2.62
C THR A 243 14.02 -14.33 -2.44
N ASN A 244 14.35 -13.11 -2.84
CA ASN A 244 15.64 -12.49 -2.63
C ASN A 244 15.62 -11.74 -1.30
N PHE A 245 16.60 -11.99 -0.43
CA PHE A 245 16.77 -11.28 0.82
C PHE A 245 17.87 -10.23 0.70
N TYR A 246 17.63 -9.07 1.32
CA TYR A 246 18.55 -7.94 1.34
C TYR A 246 18.84 -7.50 2.77
N LYS A 247 20.08 -7.07 3.03
CA LYS A 247 20.51 -6.39 4.25
C LYS A 247 21.13 -5.05 3.87
N ASP A 248 20.61 -3.96 4.42
CA ASP A 248 21.06 -2.59 4.17
C ASP A 248 21.10 -2.22 2.66
N GLY A 249 20.28 -2.91 1.85
CA GLY A 249 20.22 -2.76 0.39
C GLY A 249 21.12 -3.70 -0.40
N GLU A 250 21.95 -4.51 0.25
CA GLU A 250 22.80 -5.53 -0.39
C GLU A 250 22.13 -6.90 -0.38
N LEU A 251 22.20 -7.63 -1.50
CA LEU A 251 21.64 -8.98 -1.62
C LEU A 251 22.44 -9.97 -0.76
N ILE A 252 21.78 -10.60 0.21
CA ILE A 252 22.41 -11.58 1.11
C ILE A 252 22.12 -13.03 0.72
N GLY A 253 21.09 -13.28 -0.10
CA GLY A 253 20.80 -14.62 -0.62
C GLY A 253 19.44 -14.73 -1.30
N GLU A 254 19.28 -15.79 -2.11
CA GLU A 254 18.01 -16.22 -2.68
C GLU A 254 17.57 -17.51 -1.99
N GLU A 255 16.36 -17.51 -1.42
CA GLU A 255 15.84 -18.63 -0.64
C GLU A 255 14.49 -19.09 -1.17
N LYS A 256 14.30 -20.41 -1.17
CA LYS A 256 13.02 -21.04 -1.51
C LYS A 256 12.12 -21.07 -0.28
N GLU A 257 10.80 -21.10 -0.49
CA GLU A 257 9.81 -21.09 0.60
C GLU A 257 9.81 -19.82 1.48
N GLY A 258 10.30 -18.70 0.93
CA GLY A 258 10.20 -17.40 1.59
C GLY A 258 10.91 -17.35 2.94
N ARG A 259 11.85 -18.25 3.21
CA ARG A 259 12.42 -18.47 4.55
C ARG A 259 13.94 -18.44 4.49
N MET A 260 14.53 -17.46 5.17
CA MET A 260 15.97 -17.38 5.37
C MET A 260 16.33 -17.72 6.81
N VAL A 261 17.30 -18.62 6.99
CA VAL A 261 17.79 -19.03 8.30
C VAL A 261 19.23 -18.55 8.48
N ILE A 262 19.44 -17.60 9.38
CA ILE A 262 20.77 -17.16 9.81
C ILE A 262 21.17 -18.05 10.99
N THR A 263 22.14 -18.95 10.76
CA THR A 263 22.52 -20.00 11.71
C THR A 263 23.30 -19.48 12.92
N PHE A 264 24.17 -18.49 12.70
CA PHE A 264 24.98 -17.86 13.76
C PHE A 264 24.92 -16.35 13.60
N ILE A 265 24.10 -15.69 14.41
CA ILE A 265 24.07 -14.22 14.46
C ILE A 265 25.35 -13.67 15.10
N SER A 266 26.01 -12.75 14.40
CA SER A 266 27.12 -11.93 14.88
C SER A 266 26.71 -10.46 15.02
N MET A 267 27.56 -9.63 15.63
CA MET A 267 27.36 -8.17 15.67
C MET A 267 27.19 -7.52 14.30
N SER A 268 27.79 -8.07 13.24
CA SER A 268 27.64 -7.56 11.87
C SER A 268 26.28 -7.89 11.24
N ALA A 269 25.49 -8.78 11.84
CA ALA A 269 24.15 -9.10 11.37
C ALA A 269 23.11 -8.02 11.73
N GLU A 270 23.48 -7.01 12.52
CA GLU A 270 22.60 -5.86 12.78
C GLU A 270 22.38 -5.02 11.51
N GLY A 271 21.14 -4.63 11.25
CA GLY A 271 20.79 -3.78 10.10
C GLY A 271 19.32 -3.84 9.68
N PHE A 272 19.01 -3.21 8.55
CA PHE A 272 17.69 -3.23 7.92
C PHE A 272 17.57 -4.38 6.92
N TYR A 273 16.60 -5.27 7.15
CA TYR A 273 16.32 -6.39 6.27
C TYR A 273 15.07 -6.13 5.42
N SER A 274 15.08 -6.60 4.18
CA SER A 274 13.93 -6.61 3.27
C SER A 274 13.95 -7.87 2.39
N CYS A 275 12.80 -8.27 1.87
CA CYS A 275 12.69 -9.36 0.89
C CYS A 275 12.00 -8.90 -0.40
N GLU A 276 12.34 -9.54 -1.52
CA GLU A 276 11.79 -9.27 -2.85
C GLU A 276 11.36 -10.57 -3.50
N ASP A 277 10.19 -10.57 -4.15
CA ASP A 277 9.71 -11.66 -5.00
C ASP A 277 10.00 -11.30 -6.47
N PRO A 278 11.07 -11.85 -7.09
CA PRO A 278 11.45 -11.52 -8.46
C PRO A 278 10.41 -11.95 -9.49
N SER A 279 9.59 -12.95 -9.19
CA SER A 279 8.51 -13.42 -10.05
C SER A 279 7.37 -12.40 -10.16
N ARG A 280 7.19 -11.58 -9.11
CA ARG A 280 6.06 -10.67 -8.97
C ARG A 280 6.46 -9.19 -8.90
N GLY A 281 7.77 -8.91 -8.88
CA GLY A 281 8.33 -7.54 -8.81
C GLY A 281 7.93 -6.78 -7.54
N LYS A 282 7.67 -7.50 -6.44
CA LYS A 282 7.23 -6.90 -5.17
C LYS A 282 8.34 -6.95 -4.13
N THR A 283 8.47 -5.87 -3.37
CA THR A 283 9.44 -5.74 -2.26
C THR A 283 8.71 -5.45 -0.96
N SER A 284 9.17 -6.03 0.15
CA SER A 284 8.63 -5.78 1.48
C SER A 284 9.07 -4.42 2.05
N GLU A 285 8.36 -3.93 3.06
CA GLU A 285 8.89 -2.88 3.93
C GLU A 285 10.16 -3.36 4.65
N LYS A 286 11.04 -2.41 5.00
CA LYS A 286 12.29 -2.69 5.70
C LYS A 286 12.02 -2.88 7.20
N SER A 287 12.59 -3.94 7.77
CA SER A 287 12.52 -4.19 9.21
C SER A 287 13.90 -4.18 9.87
N TRP A 288 14.00 -3.61 11.06
CA TRP A 288 15.25 -3.54 11.82
C TRP A 288 15.47 -4.81 12.65
N VAL A 289 16.64 -5.44 12.51
CA VAL A 289 17.07 -6.56 13.35
C VAL A 289 18.26 -6.10 14.19
N GLY A 290 18.02 -5.88 15.49
CA GLY A 290 19.08 -5.51 16.43
C GLY A 290 19.75 -6.72 17.06
N VAL A 291 21.06 -6.64 17.31
CA VAL A 291 21.81 -7.73 17.96
C VAL A 291 22.38 -7.25 19.29
N ARG A 292 22.24 -8.06 20.33
CA ARG A 292 22.83 -7.83 21.65
C ARG A 292 24.03 -8.75 21.83
N ALA A 293 25.15 -8.19 22.29
CA ALA A 293 26.31 -8.98 22.67
C ALA A 293 25.92 -10.04 23.70
N ARG A 294 26.44 -11.26 23.53
CA ARG A 294 26.26 -12.30 24.55
C ARG A 294 27.01 -11.85 25.79
N VAL A 295 26.25 -11.44 26.82
CA VAL A 295 26.81 -11.30 28.15
C VAL A 295 27.06 -12.73 28.63
N ILE A 296 28.30 -13.19 28.49
CA ILE A 296 28.78 -14.34 29.25
C ILE A 296 28.72 -13.84 30.69
N PRO A 297 27.78 -14.33 31.53
CA PRO A 297 27.87 -14.06 32.95
C PRO A 297 29.28 -14.49 33.36
N PRO A 298 30.04 -13.70 34.14
CA PRO A 298 31.30 -14.19 34.68
C PRO A 298 30.99 -15.57 35.25
N GLU A 299 31.70 -16.58 34.73
CA GLU A 299 31.61 -17.96 35.19
C GLU A 299 31.56 -17.87 36.71
N ASP A 300 30.40 -18.24 37.29
CA ASP A 300 30.23 -18.16 38.74
C ASP A 300 31.49 -18.80 39.34
N PRO A 301 32.21 -18.11 40.24
CA PRO A 301 33.40 -18.69 40.84
C PRO A 301 33.01 -20.09 41.34
N PRO A 302 33.87 -21.11 41.11
CA PRO A 302 33.52 -22.50 41.37
C PRO A 302 32.86 -22.58 42.73
N ALA A 303 31.60 -23.04 42.74
CA ALA A 303 30.74 -23.03 43.92
C ALA A 303 31.58 -23.40 45.15
N ASP A 304 31.69 -22.45 46.08
CA ASP A 304 32.49 -22.62 47.28
C ASP A 304 32.17 -24.00 47.92
N PRO A 305 33.19 -24.78 48.33
CA PRO A 305 32.99 -26.11 48.87
C PRO A 305 31.99 -26.11 50.04
N PRO A 306 31.33 -27.23 50.35
CA PRO A 306 30.11 -27.30 51.19
C PRO A 306 30.33 -27.02 52.69
N HIS A 307 31.30 -26.18 53.08
CA HIS A 307 31.61 -25.82 54.46
C HIS A 307 30.42 -25.23 55.22
N PHE A 308 29.56 -24.46 54.57
CA PHE A 308 28.37 -23.89 55.23
C PHE A 308 27.35 -24.96 55.66
N LEU A 309 27.26 -26.07 54.91
CA LEU A 309 26.39 -27.19 55.27
C LEU A 309 26.98 -27.97 56.45
N TRP A 310 28.29 -28.23 56.43
CA TRP A 310 29.00 -28.89 57.54
C TRP A 310 28.98 -28.06 58.83
N ILE A 311 29.14 -26.73 58.74
CA ILE A 311 29.04 -25.83 59.90
C ILE A 311 27.62 -25.85 60.48
N ARG A 312 26.58 -25.84 59.64
CA ARG A 312 25.18 -25.95 60.09
C ARG A 312 24.87 -27.30 60.75
N ILE A 313 25.38 -28.41 60.19
CA ILE A 313 25.22 -29.75 60.76
C ILE A 313 25.99 -29.87 62.09
N ALA A 314 27.22 -29.38 62.15
CA ALA A 314 28.04 -29.41 63.36
C ALA A 314 27.42 -28.56 64.49
N ALA A 315 26.92 -27.36 64.18
CA ALA A 315 26.21 -26.52 65.14
C ALA A 315 24.92 -27.18 65.64
N GLY A 316 24.13 -27.78 64.74
CA GLY A 316 22.91 -28.50 65.11
C GLY A 316 23.18 -29.71 66.02
N ALA A 317 24.20 -30.51 65.70
CA ALA A 317 24.62 -31.64 66.52
C ALA A 317 25.08 -31.19 67.92
N LEU A 318 25.84 -30.10 68.01
CA LEU A 318 26.34 -29.58 69.29
C LEU A 318 25.20 -29.07 70.18
N ILE A 319 24.19 -28.40 69.60
CA ILE A 319 22.98 -27.98 70.32
C ILE A 319 22.19 -29.19 70.81
N PHE A 320 22.05 -30.23 69.99
CA PHE A 320 21.35 -31.46 70.38
C PHE A 320 22.04 -32.18 71.54
N ILE A 321 23.37 -32.28 71.50
CA ILE A 321 24.18 -32.87 72.59
C ILE A 321 24.02 -32.06 73.88
N LEU A 322 24.09 -30.72 73.80
CA LEU A 322 23.87 -29.85 74.97
C LEU A 322 22.48 -30.07 75.57
N TYR A 323 21.44 -30.16 74.74
CA TYR A 323 20.07 -30.38 75.20
C TYR A 323 19.92 -31.76 75.87
N ALA A 324 20.52 -32.79 75.30
CA ALA A 324 20.53 -34.14 75.88
C ALA A 324 21.25 -34.18 77.23
N VAL A 325 22.40 -33.49 77.38
CA VAL A 325 23.12 -33.39 78.65
C VAL A 325 22.29 -32.65 79.70
N ILE A 326 21.66 -31.53 79.35
CA ILE A 326 20.76 -30.80 80.26
C ILE A 326 19.62 -31.70 80.70
N LEU A 327 18.99 -32.43 79.78
CA LEU A 327 17.88 -33.33 80.09
C LEU A 327 18.33 -34.48 80.98
N LEU A 328 19.52 -35.04 80.75
CA LEU A 328 20.13 -36.05 81.62
C LEU A 328 20.48 -35.49 83.01
N LEU A 329 20.98 -34.26 83.11
CA LEU A 329 21.25 -33.59 84.38
C LEU A 329 19.95 -33.31 85.15
N CYS A 330 18.89 -32.89 84.47
CA CYS A 330 17.55 -32.74 85.04
C CYS A 330 17.02 -34.09 85.53
N LEU A 331 17.14 -35.16 84.74
CA LEU A 331 16.73 -36.50 85.17
C LEU A 331 17.59 -37.00 86.34
N CYS A 332 18.89 -36.72 86.34
CA CYS A 332 19.79 -37.07 87.43
C CYS A 332 19.48 -36.27 88.70
N SER A 333 19.16 -34.98 88.59
CA SER A 333 18.80 -34.14 89.72
C SER A 333 17.43 -34.55 90.28
N ILE A 334 16.45 -34.85 89.42
CA ILE A 334 15.14 -35.41 89.82
C ILE A 334 15.34 -36.76 90.50
N ARG A 335 16.16 -37.66 89.94
CA ARG A 335 16.48 -38.96 90.55
C ARG A 335 17.25 -38.83 91.86
N ARG A 336 18.17 -37.88 91.99
CA ARG A 336 18.87 -37.57 93.25
C ARG A 336 17.91 -36.98 94.27
N TRP A 337 17.00 -36.10 93.86
CA TRP A 337 15.98 -35.51 94.73
C TRP A 337 14.95 -36.55 95.19
N ALA A 338 14.57 -37.49 94.33
CA ALA A 338 13.74 -38.65 94.67
C ALA A 338 14.45 -39.59 95.66
N ARG A 339 15.74 -39.89 95.45
CA ARG A 339 16.56 -40.68 96.39
C ARG A 339 16.77 -39.98 97.73
N GLY A 340 17.01 -38.67 97.74
CA GLY A 340 17.12 -37.86 98.95
C GLY A 340 15.81 -37.81 99.75
N ARG A 341 14.66 -37.68 99.08
CA ARG A 341 13.34 -37.76 99.74
C ARG A 341 13.02 -39.16 100.28
N ALA A 342 13.53 -40.22 99.66
CA ALA A 342 13.39 -41.58 100.20
C ALA A 342 14.28 -41.82 101.44
N ALA A 343 15.44 -41.15 101.53
CA ALA A 343 16.33 -41.24 102.69
C ALA A 343 15.84 -40.41 103.90
N ALA A 344 15.13 -39.30 103.68
CA ALA A 344 14.58 -38.44 104.76
C ALA A 344 13.27 -38.96 105.39
N ARG A 345 12.76 -40.12 104.96
CA ARG A 345 11.54 -40.78 105.49
C ARG A 345 11.82 -42.03 106.34
N LYS A 346 13.09 -42.34 106.60
CA LYS A 346 13.55 -43.31 107.60
C LYS A 346 14.15 -42.55 108.78
#